data_AF-A0A821N6F1-F1
#
_entry.id   AF-A0A821N6F1-F1
#
_cell.length_a   1.000
_cell.length_b   1.000
_cell.length_c   1.000
_cell.angle_alpha   90.00
_cell.angle_beta   90.00
_cell.angle_gamma   90.00
#
_symmetry.space_group_name_H-M   'P 1'
#
loop_
_entity.id
_entity.type
_entity.pdbx_description
1 polymer ?
#
loop_
_entity_poly.entity_id
_entity_poly.type
_entity_poly.pdbx_seq_one_letter_code
_entity_poly.pdbx_strand_id
1 'polypeptide(L)'
;EFEFNQYYLRFLAYHHLSNRFKNFMLDCDCERKKDRNWYVDTTRDSLTDDTTGLYRCNTINIWDYITKVNRESARFYNFLYSPSNDCCVLRPSYKMYSLDIWDFYLSETLETGCPYDLDIALAEHDEHLNDAELKQRTKCISAVYDDISICL
;
A
#
# COMPACT_ATOMS: atom_id res chain seq x y z
N GLU A 1 18.14 -11.80 6.45
CA GLU A 1 17.34 -10.58 6.69
C GLU A 1 16.46 -10.35 5.45
N PHE A 2 15.80 -9.21 5.28
CA PHE A 2 14.99 -8.94 4.09
C PHE A 2 15.36 -7.59 3.48
N GLU A 3 15.37 -7.52 2.15
CA GLU A 3 15.60 -6.30 1.36
C GLU A 3 14.45 -5.30 1.48
N PHE A 4 13.23 -5.80 1.67
CA PHE A 4 12.04 -4.99 1.86
C PHE A 4 11.84 -4.63 3.33
N ASN A 5 11.18 -3.50 3.57
CA ASN A 5 10.87 -3.02 4.92
C ASN A 5 9.41 -3.32 5.35
N GLN A 6 9.05 -2.87 6.55
CA GLN A 6 7.68 -3.01 7.09
C GLN A 6 6.64 -2.24 6.26
N TYR A 7 7.00 -1.08 5.71
CA TYR A 7 6.10 -0.28 4.88
C TYR A 7 5.66 -1.07 3.62
N TYR A 8 6.59 -1.79 3.00
CA TYR A 8 6.28 -2.68 1.86
C TYR A 8 5.23 -3.73 2.20
N LEU A 9 5.35 -4.38 3.36
CA LEU A 9 4.37 -5.39 3.80
C LEU A 9 3.00 -4.77 4.06
N ARG A 10 2.96 -3.62 4.75
CA ARG A 10 1.70 -2.91 5.02
C ARG A 10 1.03 -2.41 3.72
N PHE A 11 1.82 -1.93 2.76
CA PHE A 11 1.36 -1.53 1.44
C PHE A 11 0.68 -2.69 0.70
N LEU A 12 1.30 -3.88 0.67
CA LEU A 12 0.70 -5.07 0.06
C LEU A 12 -0.57 -5.51 0.77
N ALA A 13 -0.57 -5.53 2.11
CA ALA A 13 -1.73 -5.92 2.90
C ALA A 13 -2.93 -4.99 2.65
N TYR A 14 -2.69 -3.68 2.56
CA TYR A 14 -3.73 -2.70 2.20
C TYR A 14 -4.25 -2.93 0.78
N HIS A 15 -3.36 -3.15 -0.18
CA HIS A 15 -3.75 -3.30 -1.59
C HIS A 15 -4.35 -4.65 -1.95
N HIS A 16 -4.21 -5.65 -1.09
CA HIS A 16 -4.99 -6.88 -1.15
C HIS A 16 -6.49 -6.62 -0.94
N LEU A 17 -6.86 -5.65 -0.10
CA LEU A 17 -8.26 -5.35 0.26
C LEU A 17 -8.87 -4.22 -0.57
N SER A 18 -8.07 -3.25 -1.02
CA SER A 18 -8.59 -2.05 -1.70
C SER A 18 -9.09 -2.30 -3.13
N ASN A 19 -8.82 -3.46 -3.72
CA ASN A 19 -9.13 -3.77 -5.14
C ASN A 19 -8.57 -2.76 -6.16
N ARG A 20 -7.60 -1.91 -5.74
CA ARG A 20 -6.93 -0.92 -6.60
C ARG A 20 -6.07 -1.56 -7.69
N PHE A 21 -5.56 -2.77 -7.45
CA PHE A 21 -4.70 -3.49 -8.38
C PHE A 21 -5.34 -4.83 -8.76
N LYS A 22 -5.22 -5.20 -10.04
CA LYS A 22 -5.75 -6.48 -10.53
C LYS A 22 -5.11 -7.68 -9.84
N ASN A 23 -3.86 -7.59 -9.40
CA ASN A 23 -3.08 -8.72 -8.88
C ASN A 23 -3.77 -9.59 -7.82
N PHE A 24 -4.67 -9.02 -7.03
CA PHE A 24 -5.37 -9.72 -5.95
C PHE A 24 -6.84 -10.03 -6.28
N MET A 25 -7.31 -9.66 -7.47
CA MET A 25 -8.65 -10.03 -7.94
C MET A 25 -8.67 -11.46 -8.48
N LEU A 26 -9.87 -12.06 -8.45
CA LEU A 26 -10.19 -13.41 -8.94
C LEU A 26 -9.49 -14.52 -8.14
N ASP A 27 -10.05 -15.73 -8.23
CA ASP A 27 -9.64 -16.84 -7.35
C ASP A 27 -8.55 -17.72 -8.00
N CYS A 28 -8.43 -17.71 -9.33
CA CYS A 28 -7.44 -18.50 -10.06
C CYS A 28 -6.90 -17.80 -11.31
N ASP A 29 -5.73 -18.25 -11.76
CA ASP A 29 -5.19 -17.90 -13.09
C ASP A 29 -6.12 -18.32 -14.24
N CYS A 30 -6.98 -19.30 -14.00
CA CYS A 30 -7.95 -19.78 -14.98
C CYS A 30 -9.05 -18.76 -15.30
N GLU A 31 -9.52 -18.00 -14.31
CA GLU A 31 -10.47 -16.91 -14.45
C GLU A 31 -9.78 -15.69 -15.05
N ARG A 32 -8.56 -15.38 -14.57
CA ARG A 32 -7.71 -14.30 -15.10
C ARG A 32 -7.47 -14.44 -16.59
N LYS A 33 -7.25 -15.66 -17.10
CA LYS A 33 -7.08 -15.92 -18.54
C LYS A 33 -8.37 -15.79 -19.35
N LYS A 34 -9.52 -16.06 -18.74
CA LYS A 34 -10.83 -15.93 -19.40
C LYS A 34 -11.27 -14.47 -19.48
N ASP A 35 -10.88 -13.67 -18.49
CA ASP A 35 -11.08 -12.23 -18.52
C ASP A 35 -10.17 -11.61 -19.59
N ARG A 36 -10.78 -11.23 -20.71
CA ARG A 36 -10.11 -10.57 -21.83
C ARG A 36 -9.41 -9.29 -21.41
N ASN A 37 -9.88 -8.62 -20.35
CA ASN A 37 -9.34 -7.36 -19.88
C ASN A 37 -8.17 -7.55 -18.90
N TRP A 38 -7.79 -8.79 -18.56
CA TRP A 38 -6.75 -9.05 -17.56
C TRP A 38 -5.34 -8.76 -18.04
N TYR A 39 -5.01 -9.18 -19.27
CA TYR A 39 -3.68 -9.00 -19.88
C TYR A 39 -3.58 -7.79 -20.80
N VAL A 40 -4.65 -6.99 -20.92
CA VAL A 40 -4.63 -5.76 -21.70
C VAL A 40 -3.90 -4.71 -20.88
N ASP A 41 -2.62 -4.56 -21.21
CA ASP A 41 -1.76 -3.50 -20.69
C ASP A 41 -2.31 -2.15 -21.18
N THR A 42 -3.04 -1.46 -20.30
CA THR A 42 -3.69 -0.18 -20.64
C THR A 42 -2.69 0.99 -20.52
N THR A 43 -1.39 0.70 -20.46
CA THR A 43 -0.33 1.73 -20.51
C THR A 43 -0.31 2.53 -21.81
N ARG A 44 -1.04 2.10 -22.87
CA ARG A 44 -0.92 2.71 -24.20
C ARG A 44 -2.13 3.50 -24.71
N ASP A 45 -3.36 3.28 -24.20
CA ASP A 45 -4.57 3.84 -24.84
C ASP A 45 -5.44 4.77 -23.98
N SER A 46 -5.05 5.12 -22.74
CA SER A 46 -5.82 6.05 -21.89
C SER A 46 -5.19 7.44 -21.73
N LEU A 47 -4.43 7.90 -22.72
CA LEU A 47 -3.91 9.28 -22.80
C LEU A 47 -4.99 10.32 -23.19
N THR A 48 -6.26 9.93 -23.31
CA THR A 48 -7.31 10.78 -23.89
C THR A 48 -8.49 11.09 -22.99
N ASP A 49 -8.48 10.76 -21.70
CA ASP A 49 -9.56 11.18 -20.81
C ASP A 49 -9.03 11.62 -19.44
N ASP A 50 -8.99 12.95 -19.26
CA ASP A 50 -8.60 13.66 -18.03
C ASP A 50 -9.64 13.51 -16.91
N THR A 51 -10.66 12.67 -17.07
CA THR A 51 -11.86 12.76 -16.24
C THR A 51 -12.00 11.72 -15.13
N THR A 52 -11.01 10.85 -14.84
CA THR A 52 -11.05 10.07 -13.57
C THR A 52 -9.73 9.36 -13.25
N GLY A 53 -8.98 9.86 -12.25
CA GLY A 53 -7.82 9.18 -11.67
C GLY A 53 -8.13 7.79 -11.05
N LEU A 54 -9.41 7.44 -10.91
CA LEU A 54 -9.87 6.17 -10.36
C LEU A 54 -9.58 4.97 -11.29
N TYR A 55 -9.57 5.16 -12.61
CA TYR A 55 -9.34 4.07 -13.58
C TYR A 55 -7.87 3.82 -13.92
N ARG A 56 -6.96 4.69 -13.47
CA ARG A 56 -5.51 4.56 -13.75
C ARG A 56 -4.91 3.33 -13.06
N CYS A 57 -5.42 2.93 -11.89
CA CYS A 57 -4.86 1.87 -11.04
C CYS A 57 -5.38 0.45 -11.37
N ASN A 58 -6.67 0.32 -11.72
CA ASN A 58 -7.34 -0.96 -11.96
C ASN A 58 -6.84 -1.68 -13.22
N THR A 59 -5.84 -1.13 -13.91
CA THR A 59 -5.20 -1.72 -15.09
C THR A 59 -3.71 -1.95 -14.89
N ILE A 60 -3.13 -1.41 -13.82
CA ILE A 60 -1.70 -1.49 -13.54
C ILE A 60 -1.44 -2.68 -12.62
N ASN A 61 -0.37 -3.39 -12.89
CA ASN A 61 0.15 -4.42 -12.03
C ASN A 61 0.86 -3.77 -10.82
N ILE A 62 0.53 -4.20 -9.59
CA ILE A 62 1.11 -3.64 -8.36
C ILE A 62 2.63 -3.68 -8.35
N TRP A 63 3.25 -4.69 -8.97
CA TRP A 63 4.70 -4.82 -9.02
C TRP A 63 5.34 -3.73 -9.89
N ASP A 64 4.70 -3.36 -10.99
CA ASP A 64 5.17 -2.28 -11.85
C ASP A 64 5.01 -0.93 -11.16
N TYR A 65 3.92 -0.75 -10.39
CA TYR A 65 3.71 0.41 -9.54
C TYR A 65 4.81 0.55 -8.47
N ILE A 66 5.06 -0.51 -7.70
CA ILE A 66 6.14 -0.55 -6.70
C ILE A 66 7.50 -0.24 -7.35
N THR A 67 7.77 -0.83 -8.52
CA THR A 67 9.03 -0.59 -9.25
C THR A 67 9.16 0.87 -9.66
N LYS A 68 8.08 1.49 -10.13
CA LYS A 68 8.05 2.92 -10.47
C LYS A 68 8.33 3.78 -9.25
N VAL A 69 7.58 3.57 -8.16
CA VAL A 69 7.76 4.31 -6.91
C VAL A 69 9.18 4.13 -6.36
N ASN A 70 9.75 2.92 -6.44
CA ASN A 70 11.13 2.66 -6.02
C ASN A 70 12.19 3.42 -6.83
N ARG A 71 11.92 3.73 -8.10
CA ARG A 71 12.84 4.57 -8.92
C ARG A 71 12.80 6.03 -8.49
N GLU A 72 11.66 6.49 -7.99
CA GLU A 72 11.46 7.87 -7.54
C GLU A 72 11.88 8.04 -6.06
N SER A 73 11.66 7.02 -5.22
CA SER A 73 11.96 7.03 -3.79
C SER A 73 12.22 5.62 -3.27
N ALA A 74 13.26 5.45 -2.45
CA ALA A 74 13.63 4.17 -1.85
C ALA A 74 12.72 3.74 -0.67
N ARG A 75 11.43 4.09 -0.69
CA ARG A 75 10.51 3.93 0.45
C ARG A 75 10.25 2.47 0.82
N PHE A 76 10.39 1.52 -0.10
CA PHE A 76 10.16 0.11 0.16
C PHE A 76 11.40 -0.66 0.64
N TYR A 77 12.59 -0.04 0.58
CA TYR A 77 13.83 -0.71 0.95
C TYR A 77 14.09 -0.66 2.45
N ASN A 78 14.68 -1.74 2.95
CA ASN A 78 15.28 -1.82 4.26
C ASN A 78 16.74 -1.36 4.17
N PHE A 79 17.03 -0.18 4.71
CA PHE A 79 18.39 0.38 4.68
C PHE A 79 19.42 -0.41 5.51
N LEU A 80 18.96 -1.30 6.39
CA LEU A 80 19.83 -2.18 7.17
C LEU A 80 20.12 -3.50 6.46
N TYR A 81 19.51 -3.74 5.29
CA TYR A 81 19.76 -4.95 4.52
C TYR A 81 21.19 -4.97 3.99
N SER A 82 21.89 -6.09 4.22
CA SER A 82 23.20 -6.35 3.65
C SER A 82 23.20 -7.70 2.93
N PRO A 83 23.43 -7.73 1.60
CA PRO A 83 23.47 -8.98 0.84
C PRO A 83 24.52 -9.99 1.36
N SER A 84 25.57 -9.49 2.02
CA SER A 84 26.63 -10.31 2.61
C SER A 84 26.13 -11.23 3.73
N ASN A 85 25.01 -10.90 4.37
CA ASN A 85 24.41 -11.68 5.47
C ASN A 85 23.47 -12.79 4.97
N ASP A 86 23.15 -12.84 3.67
CA ASP A 86 22.16 -13.78 3.11
C ASP A 86 22.64 -15.23 3.02
N CYS A 87 23.90 -15.49 3.35
CA CYS A 87 24.43 -16.86 3.39
C CYS A 87 23.92 -17.68 4.60
N CYS A 88 23.26 -17.05 5.59
CA CYS A 88 22.77 -17.76 6.77
C CYS A 88 21.28 -18.15 6.64
N VAL A 89 20.97 -19.42 6.94
CA VAL A 89 19.59 -19.91 7.00
C VAL A 89 18.88 -19.30 8.21
N LEU A 90 17.80 -18.55 7.97
CA LEU A 90 16.98 -17.98 9.03
C LEU A 90 16.30 -19.09 9.86
N ARG A 91 16.30 -18.93 11.18
CA ARG A 91 15.66 -19.86 12.14
C ARG A 91 14.78 -19.09 13.12
N PRO A 92 13.58 -18.63 12.69
CA PRO A 92 12.69 -17.88 13.57
C PRO A 92 12.19 -18.73 14.74
N SER A 93 11.96 -18.09 15.89
CA SER A 93 11.29 -18.69 17.04
C SER A 93 9.78 -18.58 16.86
N TYR A 94 9.05 -19.68 17.09
CA TYR A 94 7.58 -19.71 17.05
C TYR A 94 6.94 -19.58 18.45
N LYS A 95 7.75 -19.35 19.48
CA LYS A 95 7.27 -19.27 20.86
C LYS A 95 6.42 -18.02 21.04
N MET A 96 5.35 -18.10 21.83
CA MET A 96 4.37 -17.00 21.97
C MET A 96 5.00 -15.67 22.38
N TYR A 97 6.00 -15.68 23.27
CA TYR A 97 6.68 -14.45 23.69
C TYR A 97 7.63 -13.85 22.64
N SER A 98 7.87 -14.54 21.53
CA SER A 98 8.67 -14.07 20.39
C SER A 98 7.78 -13.55 19.25
N LEU A 99 6.45 -13.57 19.43
CA LEU A 99 5.47 -13.16 18.44
C LEU A 99 4.79 -11.90 18.95
N ASP A 100 4.82 -10.85 18.13
CA ASP A 100 4.11 -9.61 18.40
C ASP A 100 2.89 -9.49 17.47
N ILE A 101 1.84 -8.83 17.95
CA ILE A 101 0.71 -8.47 17.09
C ILE A 101 1.21 -7.43 16.11
N TRP A 102 0.96 -7.65 14.82
CA TRP A 102 1.41 -6.72 13.81
C TRP A 102 0.59 -5.42 13.88
N ASP A 103 1.26 -4.28 14.08
CA ASP A 103 0.60 -2.97 14.23
C ASP A 103 -0.36 -2.63 13.08
N PHE A 104 -0.17 -3.23 11.90
CA PHE A 104 -1.11 -3.09 10.78
C PHE A 104 -2.56 -3.37 11.16
N TYR A 105 -2.80 -4.32 12.08
CA TYR A 105 -4.14 -4.65 12.57
C TYR A 105 -4.62 -3.76 13.71
N LEU A 106 -3.72 -3.00 14.32
CA LEU A 106 -4.02 -2.12 15.44
C LEU A 106 -4.27 -0.68 14.98
N SER A 107 -3.57 -0.26 13.92
CA SER A 107 -3.67 1.09 13.37
C SER A 107 -4.98 1.32 12.62
N GLU A 108 -5.91 2.05 13.24
CA GLU A 108 -7.13 2.54 12.61
C GLU A 108 -6.96 4.03 12.26
N THR A 109 -6.27 4.31 11.16
CA THR A 109 -6.02 5.70 10.73
C THR A 109 -7.23 6.24 9.99
N LEU A 110 -8.32 6.57 10.71
CA LEU A 110 -9.50 7.26 10.15
C LEU A 110 -9.25 8.76 9.89
N GLU A 111 -8.27 9.35 10.57
CA GLU A 111 -7.93 10.78 10.47
C GLU A 111 -7.08 11.12 9.24
N THR A 112 -6.31 10.16 8.75
CA THR A 112 -5.52 10.26 7.53
C THR A 112 -6.29 9.48 6.47
N GLY A 113 -6.40 9.99 5.24
CA GLY A 113 -7.05 9.28 4.14
C GLY A 113 -6.37 7.94 3.82
N CYS A 114 -6.62 7.38 2.64
CA CYS A 114 -6.04 6.09 2.21
C CYS A 114 -4.49 6.08 2.34
N PRO A 115 -3.90 5.54 3.41
CA PRO A 115 -2.54 5.94 3.83
C PRO A 115 -1.43 5.29 2.98
N TYR A 116 -1.78 4.22 2.27
CA TYR A 116 -0.90 3.52 1.34
C TYR A 116 -1.19 3.89 -0.12
N ASP A 117 -2.17 4.74 -0.38
CA ASP A 117 -2.48 5.23 -1.72
C ASP A 117 -1.66 6.49 -2.01
N LEU A 118 -0.46 6.30 -2.55
CA LEU A 118 0.51 7.38 -2.70
C LEU A 118 0.03 8.49 -3.64
N ASP A 119 -0.77 8.17 -4.64
CA ASP A 119 -1.33 9.15 -5.58
C ASP A 119 -2.34 10.06 -4.87
N ILE A 120 -3.17 9.50 -3.98
CA ILE A 120 -4.11 10.27 -3.14
C ILE A 120 -3.33 11.08 -2.10
N ALA A 121 -2.34 10.48 -1.43
CA ALA A 121 -1.55 11.17 -0.41
C ALA A 121 -0.75 12.35 -0.99
N LEU A 122 -0.27 12.25 -2.24
CA LEU A 122 0.38 13.36 -2.94
C LEU A 122 -0.62 14.45 -3.32
N ALA A 123 -1.82 14.08 -3.80
CA ALA A 123 -2.88 15.04 -4.10
C ALA A 123 -3.35 15.80 -2.85
N GLU A 124 -3.54 15.08 -1.73
CA GLU A 124 -3.87 15.68 -0.43
C GLU A 124 -2.74 16.62 0.05
N HIS A 125 -1.48 16.22 -0.08
CA HIS A 125 -0.35 17.09 0.29
C HIS A 125 -0.30 18.38 -0.54
N ASP A 126 -0.52 18.29 -1.86
CA ASP A 126 -0.57 19.47 -2.75
C ASP A 126 -1.78 20.37 -2.46
N GLU A 127 -2.94 19.81 -2.11
CA GLU A 127 -4.11 20.56 -1.65
C GLU A 127 -3.88 21.22 -0.27
N HIS A 128 -3.20 20.53 0.66
CA HIS A 128 -2.88 21.04 2.00
C HIS A 128 -1.82 22.14 2.00
N LEU A 129 -0.96 22.23 0.98
CA LEU A 129 -0.07 23.39 0.77
C LEU A 129 -0.85 24.65 0.37
N ASN A 130 -2.05 24.49 -0.19
CA ASN A 130 -2.89 25.61 -0.64
C ASN A 130 -3.91 26.05 0.41
N ASP A 131 -4.43 25.13 1.25
CA ASP A 131 -5.42 25.45 2.29
C ASP A 131 -4.96 25.02 3.69
N ALA A 132 -4.32 25.95 4.41
CA ALA A 132 -4.00 25.83 5.84
C ALA A 132 -5.24 25.74 6.76
N GLU A 133 -6.47 25.82 6.23
CA GLU A 133 -7.73 25.83 6.98
C GLU A 133 -8.42 24.46 7.09
N LEU A 134 -7.99 23.42 6.34
CA LEU A 134 -8.67 22.11 6.37
C LEU A 134 -8.24 21.17 7.51
N LYS A 135 -7.37 21.63 8.43
CA LYS A 135 -7.01 20.89 9.66
C LYS A 135 -8.18 20.66 10.62
N GLN A 136 -9.35 21.22 10.32
CA GLN A 136 -10.58 21.04 11.09
C GLN A 136 -11.50 19.91 10.60
N ARG A 137 -11.25 19.30 9.42
CA ARG A 137 -12.23 18.40 8.78
C ARG A 137 -12.02 16.91 8.97
N THR A 138 -10.85 16.43 9.40
CA THR A 138 -10.61 15.01 9.71
C THR A 138 -10.37 14.80 11.20
N LYS A 139 -11.22 15.37 12.05
CA LYS A 139 -11.26 14.98 13.47
C LYS A 139 -12.03 13.67 13.60
N CYS A 140 -11.42 12.69 14.27
CA CYS A 140 -12.11 11.48 14.69
C CYS A 140 -13.43 11.88 15.38
N ILE A 141 -14.57 11.48 14.78
CA ILE A 141 -15.91 11.94 15.16
C ILE A 141 -16.33 11.35 16.52
N SER A 142 -15.59 10.35 17.03
CA SER A 142 -15.85 9.69 18.31
C SER A 142 -14.59 9.03 18.86
N ALA A 143 -14.27 9.24 20.15
CA ALA A 143 -13.14 8.61 20.85
C ALA A 143 -13.23 7.07 21.00
N VAL A 144 -14.20 6.43 20.35
CA VAL A 144 -14.44 4.98 20.34
C VAL A 144 -13.80 4.32 19.10
N TYR A 145 -13.34 5.11 18.13
CA TYR A 145 -12.63 4.65 16.92
C TYR A 145 -11.24 5.30 16.88
N ASP A 146 -10.45 5.02 17.90
CA ASP A 146 -9.06 5.47 18.01
C ASP A 146 -8.12 4.27 17.90
N ASP A 147 -6.86 4.51 17.55
CA ASP A 147 -5.86 3.45 17.35
C ASP A 147 -5.73 2.58 18.61
N ILE A 148 -6.05 1.30 18.48
CA ILE A 148 -6.09 0.36 19.62
C ILE A 148 -4.68 0.17 20.21
N SER A 149 -3.62 0.50 19.46
CA SER A 149 -2.25 0.52 19.99
C SER A 149 -2.05 1.52 21.13
N ILE A 150 -2.88 2.56 21.24
CA ILE A 150 -2.84 3.51 22.36
C ILE A 150 -3.31 2.85 23.67
N CYS A 151 -4.08 1.76 23.58
CA CYS A 151 -4.64 1.04 24.71
C CYS A 151 -3.83 -0.20 25.14
N LEU A 152 -2.77 -0.57 24.41
CA LEU A 152 -1.91 -1.74 24.65
C LEU A 152 -0.58 -1.32 25.30
#